data_AF-A0A9E1TAB3-F1
#
_entry.id   AF-A0A9E1TAB3-F1
#
_cell.length_a   1.000
_cell.length_b   1.000
_cell.length_c   1.000
_cell.angle_alpha   90.00
_cell.angle_beta   90.00
_cell.angle_gamma   90.00
#
_symmetry.space_group_name_H-M   'P 1'
#
loop_
_entity.id
_entity.type
_entity.pdbx_description
1 polymer ?
#
loop_
_entity_poly.entity_id
_entity_poly.type
_entity_poly.pdbx_seq_one_letter_code
_entity_poly.pdbx_strand_id
1 'polypeptide(L)'
;AIVDAGLKAQSVDSGLPVIFGRTDVEYVKCSDEHGVVADPGGVLKVNDKLKLVPGHCDPTCNVHDWYVGVRNGKVETLWPVSARGKAY
;
A
#
# COMPACT_ATOMS: atom_id res chain seq x y z
N ALA A 1 14.52 -2.50 -4.50
CA ALA A 1 13.77 -1.43 -5.20
C ALA A 1 13.20 -0.42 -4.20
N ILE A 2 12.87 0.79 -4.65
CA ILE A 2 12.15 1.80 -3.86
C ILE A 2 10.78 2.02 -4.50
N VAL A 3 9.72 1.99 -3.69
CA VAL A 3 8.32 2.25 -4.09
C VAL A 3 7.80 3.54 -3.45
N ASP A 4 6.71 4.07 -3.97
CA ASP A 4 6.08 5.34 -3.57
C ASP A 4 5.10 5.23 -2.39
N ALA A 5 4.72 4.00 -2.00
CA ALA A 5 3.89 3.76 -0.82
C ALA A 5 4.75 3.69 0.46
N GLY A 6 5.00 4.86 1.07
CA GLY A 6 5.66 4.99 2.38
C GLY A 6 4.70 4.93 3.57
N LEU A 7 5.09 5.52 4.71
CA LEU A 7 4.30 5.61 5.93
C LEU A 7 3.04 6.46 5.75
N LYS A 8 3.07 7.56 5.00
CA LYS A 8 1.89 8.42 4.82
C LYS A 8 0.77 7.78 4.01
N ALA A 9 1.06 6.69 3.31
CA ALA A 9 0.08 5.91 2.58
C ALA A 9 -0.56 4.80 3.43
N GLN A 10 -0.11 4.57 4.67
CA GLN A 10 -0.57 3.46 5.51
C GLN A 10 -0.25 3.70 6.99
N SER A 11 -0.18 2.64 7.79
CA SER A 11 0.36 2.67 9.14
C SER A 11 1.31 1.50 9.38
N VAL A 12 2.11 1.61 10.45
CA VAL A 12 3.00 0.53 10.91
C VAL A 12 2.78 0.20 12.39
N ASP A 13 1.66 0.66 12.97
CA ASP A 13 1.30 0.39 14.38
C ASP A 13 1.15 -1.11 14.67
N SER A 14 0.80 -1.90 13.64
CA SER A 14 0.70 -3.37 13.71
C SER A 14 1.69 -4.08 12.79
N GLY A 15 2.83 -3.45 12.48
CA GLY A 15 3.88 -4.01 11.61
C GLY A 15 3.82 -3.53 10.16
N LEU A 16 4.80 -4.00 9.36
CA LEU A 16 4.95 -3.61 7.96
C LEU A 16 3.89 -4.26 7.05
N PRO A 17 3.56 -3.64 5.90
CA PRO A 17 2.74 -4.29 4.89
C PRO A 17 3.45 -5.51 4.28
N VAL A 18 2.68 -6.41 3.70
CA VAL A 18 3.18 -7.61 3.00
C VAL A 18 2.85 -7.53 1.52
N ILE A 19 3.77 -7.96 0.66
CA ILE A 19 3.57 -7.99 -0.79
C ILE A 19 2.60 -9.13 -1.14
N PHE A 20 1.51 -8.81 -1.84
CA PHE A 20 0.48 -9.76 -2.20
C PHE A 20 0.84 -10.55 -3.48
N GLY A 21 0.64 -11.86 -3.44
CA GLY A 21 0.60 -12.72 -4.64
C GLY A 21 1.96 -13.08 -5.22
N ARG A 22 3.06 -12.83 -4.49
CA ARG A 22 4.42 -13.20 -4.88
C ARG A 22 5.31 -13.36 -3.64
N THR A 23 6.41 -14.09 -3.78
CA THR A 23 7.30 -14.49 -2.66
C THR A 23 8.78 -14.24 -2.95
N ASP A 24 9.10 -13.63 -4.09
CA ASP A 24 10.46 -13.37 -4.58
C ASP A 24 11.00 -11.98 -4.19
N VAL A 25 10.15 -11.15 -3.58
CA VAL A 25 10.47 -9.81 -3.07
C VAL A 25 9.74 -9.55 -1.75
N GLU A 26 10.28 -8.66 -0.92
CA GLU A 26 9.75 -8.39 0.43
C GLU A 26 9.77 -6.89 0.74
N TYR A 27 8.71 -6.36 1.36
CA TYR A 27 8.69 -4.98 1.84
C TYR A 27 9.33 -4.92 3.23
N VAL A 28 10.49 -4.27 3.36
CA VAL A 28 11.35 -4.40 4.55
C VAL A 28 11.50 -3.13 5.38
N LYS A 29 11.14 -1.96 4.82
CA LYS A 29 11.24 -0.67 5.53
C LYS A 29 10.36 0.38 4.84
N CYS A 30 9.94 1.40 5.58
CA CYS A 30 9.38 2.63 5.01
C CYS A 30 9.97 3.88 5.68
N SER A 31 9.98 4.98 4.93
CA SER A 31 9.97 6.36 5.45
C SER A 31 8.63 7.01 5.06
N ASP A 32 8.47 8.31 5.28
CA ASP A 32 7.24 9.05 4.99
C ASP A 32 6.61 8.73 3.63
N GLU A 33 7.38 8.87 2.54
CA GLU A 33 6.91 8.79 1.15
C GLU A 33 7.51 7.61 0.37
N HIS A 34 8.35 6.79 1.01
CA HIS A 34 9.08 5.73 0.32
C HIS A 34 9.01 4.40 1.06
N GLY A 35 8.78 3.33 0.30
CA GLY A 35 8.94 1.94 0.75
C GLY A 35 10.21 1.31 0.19
N VAL A 36 10.94 0.55 1.00
CA VAL A 36 12.08 -0.26 0.56
C VAL A 36 11.62 -1.69 0.36
N VAL A 37 11.82 -2.18 -0.87
CA VAL A 37 11.53 -3.57 -1.24
C VAL A 37 12.85 -4.30 -1.46
N ALA A 38 13.11 -5.35 -0.68
CA ALA A 38 14.17 -6.31 -0.95
C ALA A 38 13.84 -7.04 -2.26
N ASP A 39 14.76 -6.94 -3.22
CA ASP A 39 14.63 -7.54 -4.55
C ASP A 39 15.97 -8.21 -4.92
N PRO A 40 16.28 -9.37 -4.31
CA PRO A 40 17.57 -10.03 -4.50
C PRO A 40 17.77 -10.54 -5.94
N GLY A 41 16.67 -10.84 -6.65
CA GLY A 41 16.71 -11.28 -8.04
C GLY A 41 16.80 -10.14 -9.06
N GLY A 42 16.67 -8.88 -8.63
CA GLY A 42 16.65 -7.72 -9.52
C GLY A 42 15.52 -7.79 -10.55
N VAL A 43 14.38 -8.37 -10.18
CA VAL A 43 13.28 -8.64 -11.11
C VAL A 43 12.36 -7.44 -11.30
N LEU A 44 12.39 -6.46 -10.39
CA LEU A 44 11.56 -5.27 -10.46
C LEU A 44 12.19 -4.20 -11.36
N LYS A 45 11.35 -3.52 -12.14
CA LYS A 45 11.71 -2.37 -12.96
C LYS A 45 11.01 -1.11 -12.48
N VAL A 46 11.56 0.05 -12.84
CA VAL A 46 10.88 1.34 -12.63
C VAL A 46 9.49 1.29 -13.29
N ASN A 47 8.48 1.80 -12.58
CA ASN A 47 7.05 1.79 -12.93
C ASN A 47 6.31 0.44 -12.80
N ASP A 48 6.97 -0.64 -12.37
CA ASP A 48 6.24 -1.84 -11.98
C ASP A 48 5.31 -1.55 -10.80
N LYS A 49 4.13 -2.16 -10.79
CA LYS A 49 3.12 -1.99 -9.73
C LYS A 49 3.04 -3.23 -8.85
N LEU A 50 3.04 -3.00 -7.55
CA LEU A 50 2.87 -4.03 -6.53
C LEU A 50 1.57 -3.79 -5.77
N LYS A 51 1.02 -4.86 -5.18
CA LYS A 51 -0.08 -4.78 -4.23
C LYS A 51 0.47 -5.06 -2.84
N LEU A 52 0.17 -4.18 -1.89
CA LEU A 52 0.53 -4.31 -0.50
C LEU A 52 -0.72 -4.63 0.32
N VAL A 53 -0.66 -5.69 1.13
CA VAL A 53 -1.63 -5.92 2.21
C VAL A 53 -1.17 -5.07 3.39
N PRO A 54 -1.97 -4.10 3.86
CA PRO A 54 -1.56 -3.21 4.96
C PRO A 54 -1.45 -3.99 6.27
N GLY A 55 -0.55 -3.56 7.15
CA GLY A 55 -0.39 -4.16 8.49
C GLY A 55 -1.64 -4.00 9.37
N HIS A 56 -2.33 -2.86 9.25
CA HIS A 56 -3.60 -2.58 9.93
C HIS A 56 -4.53 -1.80 8.99
N CYS A 57 -5.74 -2.31 8.77
CA CYS A 57 -6.68 -1.75 7.80
C CYS A 57 -7.22 -0.38 8.22
N ASP A 58 -7.73 -0.22 9.44
CA ASP A 58 -8.44 0.97 9.93
C ASP A 58 -7.60 2.26 9.81
N PRO A 59 -6.38 2.34 10.37
CA PRO A 59 -5.53 3.52 10.26
C PRO A 59 -5.05 3.76 8.83
N THR A 60 -4.83 2.71 8.04
CA THR A 60 -4.49 2.84 6.62
C THR A 60 -5.65 3.48 5.85
N CYS A 61 -6.87 3.00 6.03
CA CYS A 61 -8.04 3.59 5.38
C CYS A 61 -8.23 5.07 5.77
N ASN A 62 -7.94 5.43 7.02
CA ASN A 62 -8.12 6.79 7.52
C ASN A 62 -7.12 7.83 6.94
N VAL A 63 -6.05 7.40 6.28
CA VAL A 63 -5.12 8.31 5.56
C VAL A 63 -5.45 8.49 4.08
N HIS A 64 -6.50 7.83 3.57
CA HIS A 64 -6.96 7.95 2.18
C HIS A 64 -8.37 8.53 2.09
N ASP A 65 -8.64 9.34 1.06
CA ASP A 65 -9.97 9.90 0.79
C ASP A 65 -10.87 8.95 -0.04
N TRP A 66 -10.30 7.96 -0.72
CA TRP A 66 -11.01 7.12 -1.68
C TRP A 66 -10.60 5.65 -1.61
N TYR A 67 -11.57 4.77 -1.88
CA TYR A 67 -11.34 3.40 -2.31
C TYR A 67 -11.50 3.29 -3.83
N VAL A 68 -10.57 2.61 -4.47
CA VAL A 68 -10.66 2.24 -5.89
C VAL A 68 -11.17 0.81 -6.00
N GLY A 69 -12.46 0.64 -6.32
CA GLY A 69 -13.08 -0.67 -6.51
C GLY A 69 -12.72 -1.26 -7.88
N VAL A 70 -12.05 -2.41 -7.89
CA VAL A 70 -11.58 -3.07 -9.12
C VAL A 70 -12.28 -4.41 -9.31
N ARG A 71 -12.85 -4.64 -10.51
CA ARG A 71 -13.42 -5.92 -10.94
C ARG A 71 -12.93 -6.24 -12.34
N ASN A 72 -12.54 -7.49 -12.60
CA ASN A 72 -12.08 -7.95 -13.92
C ASN A 72 -10.97 -7.06 -14.53
N GLY A 73 -10.04 -6.57 -13.70
CA GLY A 73 -8.92 -5.74 -14.13
C GLY A 73 -9.28 -4.29 -14.50
N LYS A 74 -10.51 -3.84 -14.24
CA LYS A 74 -10.95 -2.46 -14.50
C LYS A 74 -11.47 -1.80 -13.23
N VAL A 75 -11.31 -0.48 -13.16
CA VAL A 75 -11.97 0.34 -12.13
C VAL A 75 -13.47 0.32 -12.41
N GLU A 76 -14.23 -0.17 -11.45
CA GLU A 76 -15.69 -0.23 -11.49
C GLU A 76 -16.30 0.93 -10.69
N THR A 77 -15.69 1.27 -9.55
CA THR A 77 -16.18 2.32 -8.65
C THR A 77 -15.05 3.11 -8.01
N LEU A 78 -15.37 4.34 -7.63
CA LEU A 78 -14.62 5.13 -6.66
C LEU A 78 -15.55 5.43 -5.49
N TRP A 79 -15.24 4.91 -4.31
CA TRP A 79 -16.04 5.16 -3.11
C TRP A 79 -15.30 6.14 -2.19
N PRO A 80 -15.96 7.22 -1.71
CA PRO A 80 -15.33 8.10 -0.75
C PRO A 80 -15.19 7.40 0.61
N VAL A 81 -14.10 7.68 1.31
CA VAL A 81 -13.98 7.39 2.75
C VAL A 81 -14.75 8.48 3.49
N SER A 82 -16.08 8.37 3.48
CA SER A 82 -17.00 9.45 3.90
C SER A 82 -16.76 9.98 5.31
N ALA A 83 -16.17 9.17 6.18
CA ALA A 83 -15.88 9.50 7.57
C ALA A 83 -14.38 9.68 7.87
N ARG A 84 -13.52 9.80 6.85
CA ARG A 84 -12.09 10.03 7.04
C ARG A 84 -11.85 11.22 7.98
N GLY A 85 -11.04 11.00 9.01
CA GLY A 85 -10.68 12.03 9.98
C GLY A 85 -11.83 12.52 10.89
N LYS A 86 -13.02 11.92 10.84
CA LYS A 86 -14.13 12.29 11.73
C LYS A 86 -13.94 11.67 13.12
N ALA A 87 -13.28 12.41 13.99
CA ALA A 87 -13.05 12.05 15.38
C ALA A 87 -13.93 12.83 16.39
N TYR A 88 -14.91 13.60 15.89
CA TYR A 88 -15.81 14.46 16.66
C TYR A 88 -17.23 14.42 16.07
#